data_AF-A0A0G4P5S5-F1
#
_entry.id   AF-A0A0G4P5S5-F1
#
_cell.length_a   1.000
_cell.length_b   1.000
_cell.length_c   1.000
_cell.angle_alpha   90.00
_cell.angle_beta   90.00
_cell.angle_gamma   90.00
#
_symmetry.space_group_name_H-M   'P 1'
#
loop_
_entity.id
_entity.type
_entity.pdbx_description
1 polymer ?
#
loop_
_entity_poly.entity_id
_entity_poly.type
_entity_poly.pdbx_seq_one_letter_code
_entity_poly.pdbx_strand_id
1 'polypeptide(L)'
;MSFVHLVLSLSLGHTINDLKKAESMSGQTDIGNAPAIFRETIKRIPSLLAYFENCKQYLDTTTVMTMEEELPPSAISFLEICEDNAARVNEIFSAVVGSPNAAAQYRKVARGARLEDLMKKILTNAIEMSNTTQISVISSVTEVGKLHRDLRSFMEMPASLPEKEN
;
A
#
# COMPACT_ATOMS: atom_id res chain seq x y z
N MET A 1 -22.79 9.10 12.54
CA MET A 1 -21.42 8.90 12.00
C MET A 1 -20.44 9.59 12.94
N SER A 2 -19.48 8.86 13.52
CA SER A 2 -18.38 9.47 14.29
C SER A 2 -17.40 10.17 13.34
N PHE A 3 -16.80 11.29 13.76
CA PHE A 3 -15.77 12.01 13.00
C PHE A 3 -14.58 11.09 12.65
N VAL A 4 -14.17 10.23 13.58
CA VAL A 4 -13.07 9.27 13.40
C VAL A 4 -13.35 8.31 12.25
N HIS A 5 -14.60 7.85 12.12
CA HIS A 5 -15.01 6.95 11.05
C HIS A 5 -14.90 7.59 9.66
N LEU A 6 -15.29 8.86 9.55
CA LEU A 6 -15.19 9.62 8.29
C LEU A 6 -13.73 9.74 7.85
N VAL A 7 -12.84 10.09 8.78
CA VAL A 7 -11.40 10.24 8.52
C VAL A 7 -10.80 8.93 8.02
N LEU A 8 -11.15 7.79 8.62
CA LEU A 8 -10.61 6.49 8.23
C LEU A 8 -11.14 6.01 6.87
N SER A 9 -12.43 6.20 6.60
CA SER A 9 -13.01 5.88 5.29
C SER A 9 -12.42 6.74 4.16
N LEU A 10 -12.06 8.00 4.46
CA LEU A 10 -11.34 8.89 3.56
C LEU A 10 -9.90 8.42 3.33
N SER A 11 -9.14 8.14 4.40
CA SER A 11 -7.75 7.66 4.34
C SER A 11 -7.62 6.35 3.54
N LEU A 12 -8.54 5.40 3.76
CA LEU A 12 -8.65 4.19 2.94
C LEU A 12 -8.96 4.52 1.48
N GLY A 13 -9.87 5.46 1.24
CA GLY A 13 -10.18 5.94 -0.11
C GLY A 13 -8.97 6.49 -0.85
N HIS A 14 -8.14 7.30 -0.17
CA HIS A 14 -6.90 7.84 -0.72
C HIS A 14 -5.88 6.73 -0.98
N THR A 15 -5.64 5.85 0.01
CA THR A 15 -4.75 4.69 -0.11
C THR A 15 -5.11 3.82 -1.32
N ILE A 16 -6.38 3.47 -1.46
CA ILE A 16 -6.90 2.67 -2.59
C ILE A 16 -6.66 3.41 -3.92
N ASN A 17 -6.94 4.71 -3.98
CA ASN A 17 -6.79 5.51 -5.19
C ASN A 17 -5.33 5.60 -5.65
N ASP A 18 -4.40 5.83 -4.73
CA ASP A 18 -2.97 5.91 -5.06
C ASP A 18 -2.40 4.57 -5.48
N LEU A 19 -2.81 3.48 -4.84
CA LEU A 19 -2.45 2.13 -5.27
C LEU A 19 -3.03 1.80 -6.66
N LYS A 20 -4.28 2.17 -6.94
CA LYS A 20 -4.90 1.99 -8.28
C LYS A 20 -4.16 2.77 -9.36
N LYS A 21 -3.76 4.02 -9.07
CA LYS A 21 -2.96 4.82 -10.00
C LYS A 21 -1.63 4.13 -10.29
N ALA A 22 -0.90 3.71 -9.26
CA ALA A 22 0.34 2.96 -9.43
C ALA A 22 0.12 1.67 -10.24
N GLU A 23 -0.93 0.89 -9.94
CA GLU A 23 -1.29 -0.33 -10.67
C GLU A 23 -1.56 -0.07 -12.15
N SER A 24 -2.35 0.96 -12.46
CA SER A 24 -2.75 1.29 -13.83
C SER A 24 -1.57 1.61 -14.75
N MET A 25 -0.47 2.11 -14.18
CA MET A 25 0.75 2.41 -14.92
C MET A 25 1.48 1.15 -15.42
N SER A 26 1.10 -0.04 -14.95
CA SER A 26 1.60 -1.31 -15.49
C SER A 26 1.08 -1.69 -16.87
N GLY A 27 -0.10 -1.18 -17.24
CA GLY A 27 -0.66 -1.35 -18.59
C GLY A 27 -0.07 -0.39 -19.61
N GLN A 28 0.70 0.61 -19.17
CA GLN A 28 1.37 1.58 -20.03
C GLN A 28 2.73 1.00 -20.43
N THR A 29 2.89 0.73 -21.72
CA THR A 29 3.87 -0.14 -22.40
C THR A 29 5.38 0.05 -22.14
N ASP A 30 5.81 0.83 -21.14
CA ASP A 30 7.23 1.22 -20.94
C ASP A 30 7.86 0.86 -19.58
N ILE A 31 7.23 0.00 -18.75
CA ILE A 31 7.90 -0.56 -17.55
C ILE A 31 9.09 -1.47 -17.93
N GLY A 32 9.25 -1.84 -19.20
CA GLY A 32 10.36 -2.68 -19.68
C GLY A 32 11.75 -2.17 -19.24
N ASN A 33 11.95 -0.84 -19.25
CA ASN A 33 13.20 -0.19 -18.86
C ASN A 33 13.27 0.21 -17.38
N ALA A 34 12.19 0.02 -16.62
CA ALA A 34 12.19 0.29 -15.19
C ALA A 34 12.86 -0.85 -14.40
N PRO A 35 13.42 -0.56 -13.22
CA PRO A 35 13.98 -1.57 -12.34
C PRO A 35 12.98 -2.68 -11.98
N ALA A 36 13.48 -3.90 -11.76
CA ALA A 36 12.64 -5.08 -11.51
C ALA A 36 11.64 -4.90 -10.36
N ILE A 37 11.98 -4.08 -9.36
CA ILE A 37 11.11 -3.74 -8.24
C ILE A 37 9.76 -3.16 -8.68
N PHE A 38 9.67 -2.45 -9.81
CA PHE A 38 8.39 -1.94 -10.31
C PHE A 38 7.44 -3.09 -10.67
N ARG A 39 7.94 -4.08 -11.41
CA ARG A 39 7.15 -5.26 -11.80
C ARG A 39 6.75 -6.08 -10.58
N GLU A 40 7.64 -6.22 -9.60
CA GLU A 40 7.31 -6.90 -8.36
C GLU A 40 6.26 -6.13 -7.56
N THR A 41 6.39 -4.80 -7.41
CA THR A 41 5.38 -3.95 -6.77
C THR A 41 4.01 -4.10 -7.40
N ILE A 42 3.90 -3.93 -8.72
CA ILE A 42 2.64 -4.05 -9.46
C ILE A 42 1.95 -5.40 -9.19
N LYS A 43 2.71 -6.51 -9.23
CA LYS A 43 2.13 -7.85 -9.02
C LYS A 43 1.49 -8.02 -7.63
N ARG A 44 1.85 -7.21 -6.63
CA ARG A 44 1.35 -7.31 -5.25
C ARG A 44 0.30 -6.25 -4.89
N ILE A 45 0.17 -5.18 -5.68
CA ILE A 45 -0.88 -4.18 -5.48
C ILE A 45 -2.29 -4.81 -5.45
N PRO A 46 -2.67 -5.78 -6.31
CA PRO A 46 -3.99 -6.39 -6.25
C PRO A 46 -4.38 -6.97 -4.88
N SER A 47 -3.43 -7.60 -4.17
CA SER A 47 -3.68 -8.15 -2.82
C SER A 47 -3.98 -7.04 -1.81
N LEU A 48 -3.25 -5.92 -1.89
CA LEU A 48 -3.46 -4.75 -1.04
C LEU A 48 -4.79 -4.06 -1.36
N LEU A 49 -5.13 -3.91 -2.64
CA LEU A 49 -6.39 -3.34 -3.07
C LEU A 49 -7.58 -4.14 -2.54
N ALA A 50 -7.57 -5.47 -2.73
CA ALA A 50 -8.63 -6.32 -2.21
C ALA A 50 -8.80 -6.16 -0.70
N TYR A 51 -7.69 -6.13 0.05
CA TYR A 51 -7.72 -5.93 1.49
C TYR A 51 -8.29 -4.56 1.90
N PHE A 52 -7.78 -3.47 1.34
CA PHE A 52 -8.24 -2.12 1.70
C PHE A 52 -9.68 -1.84 1.23
N GLU A 53 -10.10 -2.39 0.09
CA GLU A 53 -11.48 -2.30 -0.38
C GLU A 53 -12.45 -3.00 0.58
N ASN A 54 -12.10 -4.19 1.07
CA ASN A 54 -12.90 -4.86 2.10
C ASN A 54 -12.92 -4.08 3.42
N CYS A 55 -11.79 -3.50 3.82
CA CYS A 55 -11.73 -2.63 4.99
C CYS A 55 -12.67 -1.43 4.85
N LYS A 56 -12.64 -0.77 3.69
CA LYS A 56 -13.49 0.38 3.40
C LYS A 56 -14.97 -0.02 3.36
N GLN A 57 -15.30 -1.11 2.68
CA GLN A 57 -16.67 -1.61 2.61
C GLN A 57 -17.22 -1.94 4.00
N TYR A 58 -16.41 -2.56 4.86
CA TYR A 58 -16.80 -2.81 6.24
C TYR A 58 -17.08 -1.52 6.99
N LEU A 59 -16.17 -0.54 6.96
CA LEU A 59 -16.41 0.74 7.61
C LEU A 59 -17.72 1.36 7.10
N ASP A 60 -17.85 1.52 5.78
CA ASP A 60 -19.02 2.16 5.18
C ASP A 60 -20.35 1.43 5.53
N THR A 61 -20.34 0.10 5.70
CA THR A 61 -21.52 -0.69 6.10
C THR A 61 -21.77 -0.73 7.61
N THR A 62 -20.71 -0.80 8.42
CA THR A 62 -20.79 -0.89 9.90
C THR A 62 -21.16 0.46 10.53
N THR A 63 -20.96 1.56 9.81
CA THR A 63 -21.53 2.87 10.18
C THR A 63 -23.03 2.86 10.40
N VAL A 64 -23.74 1.85 9.89
CA VAL A 64 -25.20 1.71 10.03
C VAL A 64 -25.59 0.94 11.29
N MET A 65 -24.70 0.14 11.91
CA MET A 65 -25.12 -0.86 12.92
C MET A 65 -24.57 -0.71 14.34
N THR A 66 -23.45 -0.01 14.58
CA THR A 66 -22.91 0.08 15.96
C THR A 66 -22.26 1.44 16.22
N MET A 67 -22.93 2.30 17.00
CA MET A 67 -22.43 3.62 17.39
C MET A 67 -21.39 3.61 18.54
N GLU A 68 -20.89 2.46 18.98
CA GLU A 68 -20.16 2.37 20.28
C GLU A 68 -18.73 1.79 20.24
N GLU A 69 -18.30 1.09 19.18
CA GLU A 69 -16.90 0.62 19.10
C GLU A 69 -16.05 1.56 18.24
N GLU A 70 -15.32 2.46 18.89
CA GLU A 70 -14.27 3.22 18.23
C GLU A 70 -13.09 2.30 17.86
N LEU A 71 -12.56 2.47 16.66
CA LEU A 71 -11.32 1.82 16.27
C LEU A 71 -10.18 2.26 17.19
N PRO A 72 -9.27 1.35 17.59
CA PRO A 72 -8.19 1.72 18.47
C PRO A 72 -7.25 2.71 17.78
N PRO A 73 -6.61 3.63 18.51
CA PRO A 73 -5.69 4.62 17.94
C PRO A 73 -4.56 4.01 17.11
N SER A 74 -4.15 2.77 17.40
CA SER A 74 -3.18 2.02 16.60
C SER A 74 -3.66 1.78 15.17
N ALA A 75 -4.93 1.45 14.95
CA ALA A 75 -5.49 1.23 13.62
C ALA A 75 -5.49 2.52 12.78
N ILE A 76 -5.73 3.67 13.42
CA ILE A 76 -5.62 4.99 12.79
C ILE A 76 -4.18 5.21 12.32
N SER A 77 -3.21 5.01 13.23
CA SER A 77 -1.80 5.20 12.91
C SER A 77 -1.33 4.27 11.79
N PHE A 78 -1.78 3.01 11.77
CA PHE A 78 -1.44 2.07 10.70
C PHE A 78 -1.99 2.53 9.34
N LEU A 79 -3.19 3.09 9.30
CA LEU A 79 -3.80 3.61 8.08
C LEU A 79 -3.10 4.85 7.55
N GLU A 80 -2.78 5.81 8.42
CA GLU A 80 -2.00 7.00 8.04
C GLU A 80 -0.65 6.59 7.43
N ILE A 81 0.02 5.59 8.02
CA ILE A 81 1.25 5.03 7.45
C ILE A 81 0.98 4.39 6.08
N CYS A 82 -0.11 3.64 5.92
CA CYS A 82 -0.45 3.04 4.62
C CYS A 82 -0.73 4.11 3.55
N GLU A 83 -1.46 5.17 3.91
CA GLU A 83 -1.81 6.29 3.03
C GLU A 83 -0.55 7.03 2.56
N ASP A 84 0.29 7.49 3.49
CA ASP A 84 1.52 8.22 3.16
C ASP A 84 2.45 7.42 2.27
N ASN A 85 2.60 6.11 2.56
CA ASN A 85 3.47 5.25 1.77
C ASN A 85 2.83 4.90 0.40
N ALA A 86 1.51 4.75 0.30
CA ALA A 86 0.82 4.53 -0.97
C ALA A 86 0.92 5.75 -1.88
N ALA A 87 0.70 6.95 -1.33
CA ALA A 87 0.94 8.22 -2.04
C ALA A 87 2.37 8.28 -2.57
N ARG A 88 3.36 7.94 -1.73
CA ARG A 88 4.76 7.93 -2.14
C ARG A 88 5.07 6.89 -3.22
N VAL A 89 4.46 5.70 -3.17
CA VAL A 89 4.56 4.70 -4.24
C VAL A 89 4.02 5.27 -5.54
N ASN A 90 2.83 5.87 -5.53
CA ASN A 90 2.21 6.49 -6.70
C ASN A 90 3.08 7.61 -7.31
N GLU A 91 3.68 8.48 -6.48
CA GLU A 91 4.62 9.50 -6.94
C GLU A 91 5.83 8.91 -7.68
N ILE A 92 6.43 7.85 -7.12
CA ILE A 92 7.58 7.17 -7.74
C ILE A 92 7.19 6.56 -9.09
N PHE A 93 6.03 5.89 -9.15
CA PHE A 93 5.50 5.34 -10.39
C PHE A 93 5.24 6.42 -11.43
N SER A 94 4.55 7.50 -11.05
CA SER A 94 4.24 8.64 -11.92
C SER A 94 5.50 9.31 -12.48
N ALA A 95 6.57 9.37 -11.70
CA ALA A 95 7.80 10.02 -12.11
C ALA A 95 8.67 9.14 -13.01
N VAL A 96 8.58 7.81 -12.90
CA VAL A 96 9.46 6.85 -13.59
C VAL A 96 8.84 6.31 -14.87
N VAL A 97 7.53 6.03 -14.86
CA VAL A 97 6.83 5.48 -16.02
C VAL A 97 6.77 6.52 -17.13
N GLY A 98 7.09 6.08 -18.36
CA GLY A 98 7.22 6.97 -19.53
C GLY A 98 8.53 7.77 -19.57
N SER A 99 9.42 7.64 -18.57
CA SER A 99 10.73 8.25 -18.63
C SER A 99 11.64 7.51 -19.63
N PRO A 100 12.33 8.21 -20.55
CA PRO A 100 13.30 7.58 -21.45
C PRO A 100 14.51 6.99 -20.71
N ASN A 101 14.72 7.37 -19.44
CA ASN A 101 15.75 6.81 -18.57
C ASN A 101 15.17 6.46 -17.19
N ALA A 102 14.21 5.53 -17.19
CA ALA A 102 13.49 5.08 -15.99
C ALA A 102 14.41 4.67 -14.83
N ALA A 103 15.54 4.00 -15.10
CA ALA A 103 16.49 3.60 -14.07
C ALA A 103 17.16 4.80 -13.36
N ALA A 104 17.64 5.80 -14.12
CA ALA A 104 18.23 7.00 -13.51
C ALA A 104 17.18 7.84 -12.78
N GLN A 105 15.99 7.95 -13.35
CA GLN A 105 14.89 8.65 -12.72
C GLN A 105 14.47 7.98 -11.41
N TYR A 106 14.40 6.65 -11.37
CA TYR A 106 14.15 5.89 -10.14
C TYR A 106 15.20 6.17 -9.07
N ARG A 107 16.50 6.13 -9.39
CA ARG A 107 17.57 6.48 -8.44
C ARG A 107 17.37 7.86 -7.81
N LYS A 108 16.93 8.83 -8.61
CA LYS A 108 16.68 10.20 -8.16
C LYS A 108 15.46 10.28 -7.24
N VAL A 109 14.32 9.73 -7.67
CA VAL A 109 13.05 9.91 -6.94
C VAL A 109 12.89 8.98 -5.76
N ALA A 110 13.48 7.79 -5.78
CA ALA A 110 13.39 6.82 -4.68
C ALA A 110 14.50 6.97 -3.63
N ARG A 111 15.33 8.03 -3.71
CA ARG A 111 16.38 8.31 -2.74
C ARG A 111 15.77 8.54 -1.35
N GLY A 112 16.07 7.65 -0.41
CA GLY A 112 15.52 7.67 0.95
C GLY A 112 14.12 7.05 1.11
N ALA A 113 13.48 6.62 0.01
CA ALA A 113 12.15 6.02 0.00
C ALA A 113 12.08 4.97 -1.11
N ARG A 114 12.83 3.86 -0.95
CA ARG A 114 12.88 2.79 -1.95
C ARG A 114 11.54 2.06 -2.02
N LEU A 115 11.14 1.63 -3.22
CA LEU A 115 9.85 0.96 -3.41
C LEU A 115 9.72 -0.29 -2.55
N GLU A 116 10.77 -1.09 -2.40
CA GLU A 116 10.74 -2.27 -1.52
C GLU A 116 10.47 -1.90 -0.05
N ASP A 117 11.00 -0.78 0.43
CA ASP A 117 10.84 -0.36 1.82
C ASP A 117 9.46 0.22 2.07
N LEU A 118 8.93 0.98 1.11
CA LEU A 118 7.55 1.50 1.14
C LEU A 118 6.55 0.34 1.12
N MET A 119 6.71 -0.62 0.20
CA MET A 119 5.81 -1.77 0.10
C MET A 119 5.86 -2.64 1.36
N LYS A 120 7.05 -2.87 1.94
CA LYS A 120 7.18 -3.55 3.24
C LYS A 120 6.39 -2.82 4.32
N LYS A 121 6.52 -1.49 4.43
CA LYS A 121 5.75 -0.70 5.41
C LYS A 121 4.25 -0.83 5.21
N ILE A 122 3.76 -0.70 3.98
CA ILE A 122 2.32 -0.84 3.69
C ILE A 122 1.84 -2.25 4.08
N LEU A 123 2.55 -3.29 3.66
CA LEU A 123 2.18 -4.68 3.94
C LEU A 123 2.22 -5.00 5.44
N THR A 124 3.26 -4.56 6.16
CA THR A 124 3.35 -4.74 7.61
C THR A 124 2.19 -4.06 8.32
N ASN A 125 1.90 -2.79 8.01
CA ASN A 125 0.83 -2.06 8.68
C ASN A 125 -0.56 -2.58 8.29
N ALA A 126 -0.74 -3.06 7.06
CA ALA A 126 -1.96 -3.76 6.66
C ALA A 126 -2.16 -5.05 7.49
N ILE A 127 -1.10 -5.83 7.70
CA ILE A 127 -1.14 -7.03 8.54
C ILE A 127 -1.42 -6.68 10.01
N GLU A 128 -0.74 -5.69 10.59
CA GLU A 128 -0.98 -5.26 11.97
C GLU A 128 -2.41 -4.73 12.17
N MET A 129 -2.92 -4.01 11.17
CA MET A 129 -4.31 -3.58 11.16
C MET A 129 -5.26 -4.79 11.13
N SER A 130 -4.96 -5.84 10.37
CA SER A 130 -5.78 -7.07 10.34
C SER A 130 -5.78 -7.85 11.67
N ASN A 131 -4.74 -7.67 12.49
CA ASN A 131 -4.66 -8.27 13.82
C ASN A 131 -5.44 -7.49 14.88
N THR A 132 -5.91 -6.29 14.56
CA THR A 132 -6.74 -5.48 15.45
C THR A 132 -8.13 -6.09 15.56
N THR A 133 -8.63 -6.34 16.78
CA THR A 133 -9.88 -7.08 17.07
C THR A 133 -11.10 -6.61 16.26
N GLN A 134 -11.22 -5.31 16.01
CA GLN A 134 -12.33 -4.72 15.25
C GLN A 134 -12.22 -4.93 13.72
N ILE A 135 -11.00 -5.17 13.20
CA ILE A 135 -10.70 -5.34 11.76
C ILE A 135 -10.37 -6.81 11.44
N SER A 136 -10.11 -7.65 12.44
CA SER A 136 -9.87 -9.07 12.23
C SER A 136 -11.12 -9.80 11.70
N VAL A 137 -12.32 -9.30 12.04
CA VAL A 137 -13.61 -9.86 11.57
C VAL A 137 -13.77 -9.76 10.05
N ILE A 138 -13.13 -8.78 9.42
CA ILE A 138 -13.25 -8.50 7.97
C ILE A 138 -12.09 -9.05 7.16
N SER A 139 -11.03 -9.42 7.86
CA SER A 139 -9.80 -9.90 7.26
C SER A 139 -9.93 -11.41 7.07
N SER A 140 -10.24 -11.87 5.85
CA SER A 140 -10.27 -13.30 5.60
C SER A 140 -8.87 -13.90 5.77
N VAL A 141 -8.81 -15.11 6.35
CA VAL A 141 -7.53 -15.86 6.51
C VAL A 141 -6.77 -15.96 5.18
N THR A 142 -7.51 -16.05 4.07
CA THR A 142 -6.94 -16.10 2.72
C THR A 142 -6.29 -14.78 2.31
N GLU A 143 -6.92 -13.65 2.60
CA GLU A 143 -6.39 -12.32 2.25
C GLU A 143 -5.18 -11.96 3.11
N VAL A 144 -5.27 -12.12 4.43
CA VAL A 144 -4.13 -11.91 5.33
C VAL A 144 -2.98 -12.85 4.99
N GLY A 145 -3.30 -14.08 4.58
CA GLY A 145 -2.32 -15.03 4.06
C GLY A 145 -1.65 -14.57 2.76
N LYS A 146 -2.35 -13.87 1.86
CA LYS A 146 -1.75 -13.23 0.67
C LYS A 146 -0.81 -12.10 1.09
N LEU A 147 -1.23 -11.22 2.00
CA LEU A 147 -0.39 -10.12 2.49
C LEU A 147 0.93 -10.63 3.10
N HIS A 148 0.88 -11.68 3.92
CA HIS A 148 2.09 -12.29 4.47
C HIS A 148 3.03 -12.87 3.40
N ARG A 149 2.48 -13.52 2.36
CA ARG A 149 3.28 -14.04 1.24
C ARG A 149 3.93 -12.90 0.46
N ASP A 150 3.17 -11.84 0.22
CA ASP A 150 3.65 -10.65 -0.50
C ASP A 150 4.76 -9.95 0.30
N LEU A 151 4.59 -9.78 1.62
CA LEU A 151 5.61 -9.21 2.50
C LEU A 151 6.90 -10.03 2.48
N ARG A 152 6.78 -11.36 2.60
CA ARG A 152 7.94 -12.26 2.54
C ARG A 152 8.70 -12.09 1.22
N SER A 153 7.99 -12.01 0.10
CA SER A 153 8.61 -11.79 -1.21
C SER A 153 9.43 -10.49 -1.26
N PHE A 154 9.01 -9.40 -0.60
CA PHE A 154 9.81 -8.18 -0.52
C PHE A 154 10.98 -8.29 0.45
N MET A 155 10.85 -9.05 1.53
CA MET A 155 11.94 -9.29 2.48
C MET A 155 13.09 -10.10 1.86
N GLU A 156 12.76 -11.05 0.98
CA GLU A 156 13.73 -11.90 0.28
C GLU A 156 14.36 -11.21 -0.94
N MET A 157 13.80 -10.09 -1.39
CA MET A 157 14.27 -9.38 -2.58
C MET A 157 15.55 -8.58 -2.28
N PRO A 158 16.56 -8.63 -3.16
CA PRO A 158 17.72 -7.77 -3.02
C PRO A 158 17.31 -6.30 -3.16
N ALA A 159 18.04 -5.42 -2.48
CA ALA A 159 17.82 -3.98 -2.57
C ALA A 159 17.92 -3.52 -4.03
N SER A 160 16.95 -2.72 -4.46
CA SER A 160 16.85 -2.22 -5.84
C SER A 160 17.85 -1.11 -6.14
N LEU A 161 18.36 -0.46 -5.10
CA LEU A 161 19.37 0.59 -5.14
C LEU A 161 20.53 0.25 -4.17
N PRO A 162 21.78 0.57 -4.53
CA PRO A 162 22.92 0.41 -3.62
C PRO A 162 22.73 1.27 -2.37
N GLU A 163 23.20 0.80 -1.21
CA GLU A 163 22.89 1.41 0.09
C GLU A 163 23.49 2.82 0.32
N LYS A 164 24.35 3.32 -0.56
CA LYS A 164 24.88 4.70 -0.58
C LYS A 164 25.65 4.93 -1.88
N GLU A 165 25.29 5.97 -2.65
CA GLU A 165 26.29 6.71 -3.41
C GLU A 165 26.69 7.89 -2.52
N ASN A 166 27.92 7.82 -2.00
CA ASN A 166 28.56 8.86 -1.18
C ASN A 166 28.58 10.21 -1.91
#